data_AF-A0AAU5KHG8-F1
#
_entry.id   AF-A0AAU5KHG8-F1
#
_cell.length_a   1.000
_cell.length_b   1.000
_cell.length_c   1.000
_cell.angle_alpha   90.00
_cell.angle_beta   90.00
_cell.angle_gamma   90.00
#
_symmetry.space_group_name_H-M   'P 1'
#
loop_
_entity.id
_entity.type
_entity.pdbx_description
1 polymer ?
#
loop_
_entity_poly.entity_id
_entity_poly.type
_entity_poly.pdbx_seq_one_letter_code
_entity_poly.pdbx_strand_id
1 'polypeptide(L)'
;MANEARRQRLLTEIAAREAQREQATRDLISPWLQPQERVRGAMDVELHGLIPMRVPRRLRIAKPVPPDGWDTGLGDQVFRIIAIALFGPRVVAVRILWQYPHGRPFKGGWASQAGVFLRMVRTGPSRHRYHENHEAFLVFTDRRVLVLHRKSGERLGELALHQLVVGEPKEREWRQPERVDLSFTDGSLLALDAGISERKKLRDLLAGRA
;
A
#
# COMPACT_ATOMS: atom_id res chain seq x y z
N MET A 1 14.35 43.08 -9.94
CA MET A 1 12.89 43.11 -9.67
C MET A 1 12.11 41.99 -10.38
N ALA A 2 12.32 41.70 -11.67
CA ALA A 2 11.55 40.65 -12.38
C ALA A 2 11.71 39.22 -11.80
N ASN A 3 12.89 38.86 -11.28
CA ASN A 3 13.12 37.54 -10.66
C ASN A 3 12.38 37.34 -9.33
N GLU A 4 12.14 38.41 -8.59
CA GLU A 4 11.51 38.36 -7.27
C GLU A 4 10.00 38.15 -7.38
N ALA A 5 9.36 38.85 -8.33
CA ALA A 5 7.95 38.63 -8.68
C ALA A 5 7.70 37.19 -9.18
N ARG A 6 8.63 36.61 -9.97
CA ARG A 6 8.53 35.22 -10.43
C ARG A 6 8.66 34.23 -9.27
N ARG A 7 9.57 34.47 -8.32
CA ARG A 7 9.75 33.63 -7.12
C ARG A 7 8.51 33.67 -6.23
N GLN A 8 7.95 34.85 -5.99
CA GLN A 8 6.72 35.00 -5.20
C GLN A 8 5.54 34.26 -5.84
N ARG A 9 5.35 34.37 -7.16
CA ARG A 9 4.32 33.61 -7.89
C ARG A 9 4.47 32.10 -7.72
N LEU A 10 5.70 31.58 -7.88
CA LEU A 10 5.96 30.16 -7.70
C LEU A 10 5.65 29.68 -6.27
N LEU A 11 6.03 30.44 -5.25
CA LEU A 11 5.73 30.10 -3.86
C LEU A 11 4.21 30.10 -3.59
N THR A 12 3.47 31.07 -4.14
CA THR A 12 2.01 31.10 -4.00
C THR A 12 1.33 29.93 -4.73
N GLU A 13 1.82 29.55 -5.90
CA GLU A 13 1.29 28.40 -6.64
C GLU A 13 1.55 27.08 -5.91
N ILE A 14 2.74 26.92 -5.31
CA ILE A 14 3.09 25.74 -4.51
C ILE A 14 2.16 25.65 -3.29
N ALA A 15 2.01 26.75 -2.54
CA ALA A 15 1.14 26.79 -1.36
C ALA A 15 -0.32 26.49 -1.71
N ALA A 16 -0.83 27.02 -2.83
CA ALA A 16 -2.19 26.75 -3.28
C ALA A 16 -2.39 25.26 -3.63
N ARG A 17 -1.41 24.63 -4.29
CA ARG A 17 -1.45 23.19 -4.60
C ARG A 17 -1.39 22.32 -3.35
N GLU A 18 -0.59 22.70 -2.37
CA GLU A 18 -0.50 22.00 -1.08
C GLU A 18 -1.82 22.08 -0.33
N ALA A 19 -2.41 23.28 -0.22
CA ALA A 19 -3.72 23.46 0.41
C ALA A 19 -4.82 22.65 -0.29
N GLN A 20 -4.81 22.62 -1.63
CA GLN A 20 -5.75 21.81 -2.40
C GLN A 20 -5.56 20.31 -2.15
N ARG A 21 -4.32 19.84 -2.03
CA ARG A 21 -4.00 18.43 -1.72
C ARG A 21 -4.43 18.06 -0.30
N GLU A 22 -4.22 18.94 0.67
CA GLU A 22 -4.67 18.75 2.05
C GLU A 22 -6.19 18.68 2.14
N GLN A 23 -6.89 19.59 1.45
CA GLN A 23 -8.35 19.58 1.42
C GLN A 23 -8.88 18.29 0.77
N ALA A 24 -8.35 17.90 -0.39
CA ALA A 24 -8.72 16.64 -1.05
C ALA A 24 -8.47 15.43 -0.13
N THR A 25 -7.36 15.44 0.60
CA THR A 25 -7.05 14.39 1.59
C THR A 25 -8.07 14.37 2.72
N ARG A 26 -8.45 15.52 3.26
CA ARG A 26 -9.49 15.62 4.29
C ARG A 26 -10.83 15.10 3.78
N ASP A 27 -11.21 15.46 2.56
CA ASP A 27 -12.48 15.04 1.97
C ASP A 27 -12.53 13.51 1.78
N LEU A 28 -11.41 12.89 1.40
CA LEU A 28 -11.29 11.43 1.30
C LEU A 28 -11.42 10.71 2.66
N ILE A 29 -10.89 11.31 3.72
CA ILE A 29 -10.82 10.68 5.05
C ILE A 29 -12.12 10.90 5.86
N SER A 30 -12.73 12.08 5.73
CA SER A 30 -13.83 12.57 6.57
C SER A 30 -14.99 11.57 6.74
N PRO A 31 -15.45 10.85 5.70
CA PRO A 31 -16.55 9.88 5.84
C PRO A 31 -16.26 8.70 6.77
N TRP A 32 -14.98 8.42 7.03
CA TRP A 32 -14.55 7.21 7.75
C TRP A 32 -14.10 7.49 9.19
N LEU A 33 -13.96 8.76 9.56
CA LEU A 33 -13.59 9.17 10.92
C LEU A 33 -14.78 9.02 11.86
N GLN A 34 -14.50 8.45 13.03
CA GLN A 34 -15.45 8.46 14.13
C GLN A 34 -15.49 9.86 14.77
N PRO A 35 -16.59 10.19 15.48
CA PRO A 35 -16.63 11.38 16.32
C PRO A 35 -15.44 11.41 17.26
N GLN A 36 -14.75 12.57 17.33
CA GLN A 36 -13.57 12.83 18.16
C GLN A 36 -12.30 12.05 17.77
N GLU A 37 -12.31 11.25 16.71
CA GLU A 37 -11.11 10.60 16.17
C GLU A 37 -10.21 11.67 15.52
N ARG A 38 -8.93 11.69 15.89
CA ARG A 38 -7.96 12.68 15.40
C ARG A 38 -6.99 12.02 14.43
N VAL A 39 -6.84 12.62 13.24
CA VAL A 39 -5.83 12.20 12.27
C VAL A 39 -4.46 12.66 12.76
N ARG A 40 -3.53 11.71 12.95
CA ARG A 40 -2.13 11.97 13.28
C ARG A 40 -1.29 12.14 12.02
N GLY A 41 -1.66 11.44 10.95
CA GLY A 41 -1.04 11.60 9.64
C GLY A 41 -1.63 10.66 8.61
N ALA A 42 -1.31 10.91 7.35
CA ALA A 42 -1.70 10.04 6.25
C ALA A 42 -0.57 9.92 5.22
N MET A 43 -0.51 8.81 4.49
CA MET A 43 0.54 8.57 3.50
C MET A 43 0.02 7.73 2.33
N ASP A 44 0.52 8.08 1.15
CA ASP A 44 0.40 7.28 -0.05
C ASP A 44 1.44 6.14 0.00
N VAL A 45 0.99 4.91 -0.18
CA VAL A 45 1.86 3.73 -0.26
C VAL A 45 1.43 2.80 -1.38
N GLU A 46 2.39 2.06 -1.90
CA GLU A 46 2.14 1.01 -2.88
C GLU A 46 2.68 -0.33 -2.37
N LEU A 47 2.04 -1.43 -2.76
CA LEU A 47 2.58 -2.76 -2.48
C LEU A 47 3.84 -2.98 -3.30
N HIS A 48 4.96 -3.28 -2.63
CA HIS A 48 6.24 -3.51 -3.29
C HIS A 48 6.11 -4.55 -4.43
N GLY A 49 6.70 -4.29 -5.60
CA GLY A 49 6.51 -5.10 -6.83
C GLY A 49 6.89 -6.59 -6.73
N LEU A 50 7.62 -6.98 -5.68
CA LEU A 50 7.96 -8.37 -5.38
C LEU A 50 6.93 -9.10 -4.50
N ILE A 51 5.89 -8.42 -4.01
CA ILE A 51 4.80 -9.04 -3.24
C ILE A 51 3.94 -9.93 -4.15
N PRO A 52 3.51 -11.13 -3.68
CA PRO A 52 2.84 -12.12 -4.53
C PRO A 52 1.54 -11.59 -5.14
N MET A 53 1.49 -11.29 -6.45
CA MET A 53 0.40 -10.58 -7.18
C MET A 53 -1.04 -11.08 -6.94
N ARG A 54 -1.23 -12.38 -6.76
CA ARG A 54 -2.57 -12.98 -6.63
C ARG A 54 -2.84 -13.46 -5.21
N VAL A 55 -3.98 -13.03 -4.66
CA VAL A 55 -4.54 -13.62 -3.44
C VAL A 55 -5.05 -15.03 -3.76
N PRO A 56 -4.79 -16.06 -2.92
CA PRO A 56 -5.32 -17.41 -3.11
C PRO A 56 -6.84 -17.39 -3.21
N ARG A 57 -7.42 -18.15 -4.15
CA ARG A 57 -8.88 -18.12 -4.43
C ARG A 57 -9.74 -18.27 -3.18
N ARG A 58 -9.39 -19.23 -2.32
CA ARG A 58 -10.09 -19.50 -1.04
C ARG A 58 -10.09 -18.33 -0.04
N LEU A 59 -9.22 -17.34 -0.23
CA LEU A 59 -9.07 -16.17 0.64
C LEU A 59 -9.53 -14.87 -0.02
N ARG A 60 -10.03 -14.94 -1.26
CA ARG A 60 -10.60 -13.77 -1.93
C ARG A 60 -11.97 -13.52 -1.33
N ILE A 61 -12.27 -12.25 -1.06
CA ILE A 61 -13.64 -11.83 -0.75
C ILE A 61 -14.48 -12.11 -2.00
N ALA A 62 -15.58 -12.83 -1.84
CA ALA A 62 -16.50 -13.14 -2.93
C ALA A 62 -17.03 -11.82 -3.50
N LYS A 63 -16.74 -11.55 -4.77
CA LYS A 63 -17.36 -10.43 -5.49
C LYS A 63 -18.79 -10.83 -5.83
N PRO A 64 -19.76 -9.89 -5.84
CA PRO A 64 -21.05 -10.16 -6.43
C PRO A 64 -20.83 -10.62 -7.87
N VAL A 65 -21.19 -11.87 -8.14
CA VAL A 65 -21.06 -12.49 -9.46
C VAL A 65 -22.12 -11.84 -10.36
N PRO A 66 -21.75 -11.22 -11.50
CA PRO A 66 -22.75 -10.86 -12.50
C PRO A 66 -23.49 -12.13 -12.96
N PRO A 67 -24.73 -12.05 -13.45
CA PRO A 67 -25.52 -13.22 -13.88
C PRO A 67 -24.80 -14.13 -14.90
N ASP A 68 -23.81 -13.59 -15.61
CA ASP A 68 -23.12 -14.27 -16.70
C ASP A 68 -21.80 -14.86 -16.19
N GLY A 69 -21.90 -16.08 -15.69
CA GLY A 69 -20.81 -16.85 -15.10
C GLY A 69 -19.75 -17.30 -16.12
N TRP A 70 -18.51 -16.96 -15.83
CA TRP A 70 -17.33 -17.63 -16.36
C TRP A 70 -16.30 -17.72 -15.24
N ASP A 71 -16.47 -18.76 -14.43
CA ASP A 71 -15.59 -19.11 -13.32
C ASP A 71 -14.27 -19.67 -13.86
N THR A 72 -13.25 -18.81 -13.99
CA THR A 72 -11.97 -19.18 -14.59
C THR A 72 -11.03 -19.78 -13.57
N GLY A 73 -11.29 -21.06 -13.27
CA GLY A 73 -10.39 -22.00 -12.59
C GLY A 73 -9.06 -22.25 -13.33
N LEU A 74 -9.09 -22.18 -14.67
CA LEU A 74 -8.00 -22.57 -15.59
C LEU A 74 -6.90 -21.51 -15.79
N GLY A 75 -7.13 -20.24 -15.45
CA GLY A 75 -6.20 -19.15 -15.78
C GLY A 75 -4.87 -19.15 -15.02
N ASP A 76 -4.73 -19.91 -13.93
CA ASP A 76 -3.53 -19.86 -13.08
C ASP A 76 -2.38 -20.73 -13.61
N GLN A 77 -2.69 -21.92 -14.14
CA GLN A 77 -1.72 -22.73 -14.87
C GLN A 77 -1.40 -22.10 -16.23
N VAL A 78 -2.41 -21.62 -16.95
CA VAL A 78 -2.23 -20.99 -18.26
C VAL A 78 -1.38 -19.72 -18.15
N PHE A 79 -1.60 -18.87 -17.15
CA PHE A 79 -0.75 -17.67 -16.97
C PHE A 79 0.69 -18.00 -16.61
N ARG A 80 0.95 -19.04 -15.80
CA ARG A 80 2.32 -19.49 -15.51
C ARG A 80 3.01 -20.02 -16.76
N ILE A 81 2.30 -20.82 -17.55
CA ILE A 81 2.81 -21.37 -18.82
C ILE A 81 3.06 -20.23 -19.82
N ILE A 82 2.11 -19.29 -19.97
CA ILE A 82 2.25 -18.12 -20.84
C ILE A 82 3.37 -17.19 -20.37
N ALA A 83 3.52 -16.93 -19.07
CA ALA A 83 4.59 -16.08 -18.55
C ALA A 83 5.98 -16.72 -18.75
N ILE A 84 6.09 -18.04 -18.58
CA ILE A 84 7.32 -18.78 -18.89
C ILE A 84 7.58 -18.78 -20.41
N ALA A 85 6.53 -18.86 -21.23
CA ALA A 85 6.64 -18.86 -22.69
C ALA A 85 6.98 -17.48 -23.28
N LEU A 86 6.37 -16.40 -22.78
CA LEU A 86 6.58 -15.02 -23.27
C LEU A 86 7.88 -14.39 -22.74
N PHE A 87 8.23 -14.65 -21.48
CA PHE A 87 9.36 -13.97 -20.83
C PHE A 87 10.55 -14.89 -20.57
N GLY A 88 10.42 -16.19 -20.85
CA GLY A 88 11.46 -17.18 -20.69
C GLY A 88 11.72 -17.59 -19.22
N PRO A 89 12.30 -18.78 -18.98
CA PRO A 89 12.63 -19.25 -17.63
C PRO A 89 13.65 -18.34 -16.92
N ARG A 90 14.45 -17.58 -17.67
CA ARG A 90 15.44 -16.64 -17.14
C ARG A 90 14.80 -15.46 -16.41
N VAL A 91 13.69 -14.88 -16.86
CA VAL A 91 13.04 -13.73 -16.18
C VAL A 91 12.39 -14.16 -14.87
N VAL A 92 11.76 -15.34 -14.83
CA VAL A 92 11.18 -15.90 -13.60
C VAL A 92 12.29 -16.27 -12.60
N ALA A 93 13.38 -16.89 -13.07
CA ALA A 93 14.54 -17.20 -12.24
C ALA A 93 15.22 -15.93 -11.71
N VAL A 94 15.39 -14.88 -12.54
CA VAL A 94 15.92 -13.57 -12.12
C VAL A 94 15.04 -12.95 -11.04
N ARG A 95 13.70 -13.01 -11.15
CA ARG A 95 12.81 -12.47 -10.11
C ARG A 95 12.93 -13.20 -8.77
N ILE A 96 13.13 -14.52 -8.77
CA ILE A 96 13.38 -15.32 -7.56
C ILE A 96 14.79 -15.06 -7.01
N LEU A 97 15.79 -14.97 -7.88
CA LEU A 97 17.18 -14.70 -7.51
C LEU A 97 17.36 -13.28 -6.94
N TRP A 98 16.58 -12.30 -7.45
CA TRP A 98 16.55 -10.93 -6.95
C TRP A 98 15.91 -10.80 -5.56
N GLN A 99 15.13 -11.78 -5.08
CA GLN A 99 14.58 -11.74 -3.71
C GLN A 99 15.65 -11.95 -2.62
N TYR A 100 16.77 -12.62 -2.94
CA TYR A 100 17.81 -12.93 -1.97
C TYR A 100 18.61 -11.70 -1.48
N PRO A 101 19.12 -10.81 -2.36
CA PRO A 101 19.84 -9.62 -1.89
C PRO A 101 18.92 -8.56 -1.28
N HIS A 102 17.66 -8.46 -1.73
CA HIS A 102 16.74 -7.38 -1.31
C HIS A 102 15.94 -7.71 -0.04
N GLY A 103 16.05 -8.91 0.51
CA GLY A 103 15.24 -9.32 1.67
C GLY A 103 13.81 -9.68 1.28
N ARG A 104 13.13 -10.46 2.13
CA ARG A 104 11.78 -10.96 1.81
C ARG A 104 10.77 -9.80 1.89
N PRO A 105 10.09 -9.43 0.79
CA PRO A 105 9.08 -8.36 0.78
C PRO A 105 7.78 -8.77 1.46
N PHE A 106 7.64 -10.06 1.78
CA PHE A 106 6.49 -10.63 2.47
C PHE A 106 6.94 -11.80 3.34
N LYS A 107 6.61 -11.77 4.63
CA LYS A 107 6.88 -12.82 5.63
C LYS A 107 5.63 -13.07 6.45
N GLY A 108 5.37 -14.32 6.85
CA GLY A 108 4.24 -14.71 7.72
C GLY A 108 3.11 -15.46 7.01
N GLY A 109 3.04 -15.39 5.67
CA GLY A 109 2.02 -16.09 4.89
C GLY A 109 0.63 -15.45 5.00
N TRP A 110 -0.35 -16.00 4.29
CA TRP A 110 -1.64 -15.34 4.08
C TRP A 110 -2.55 -15.23 5.32
N ALA A 111 -2.31 -16.06 6.34
CA ALA A 111 -3.05 -16.03 7.60
C ALA A 111 -2.48 -15.03 8.63
N SER A 112 -1.25 -14.54 8.41
CA SER A 112 -0.63 -13.53 9.28
C SER A 112 -1.28 -12.15 9.15
N GLN A 113 -0.96 -11.24 10.07
CA GLN A 113 -1.40 -9.84 10.02
C GLN A 113 -0.95 -9.15 8.72
N ALA A 114 0.28 -9.38 8.26
CA ALA A 114 0.74 -8.93 6.94
C ALA A 114 -0.10 -9.51 5.79
N GLY A 115 -0.47 -10.79 5.88
CA GLY A 115 -1.33 -11.45 4.90
C GLY A 115 -2.77 -10.93 4.91
N VAL A 116 -3.29 -10.61 6.10
CA VAL A 116 -4.60 -9.96 6.30
C VAL A 116 -4.60 -8.56 5.68
N PHE A 117 -3.59 -7.73 5.95
CA PHE A 117 -3.44 -6.43 5.31
C PHE A 117 -3.32 -6.55 3.78
N LEU A 118 -2.49 -7.46 3.29
CA LEU A 118 -2.32 -7.67 1.85
C LEU A 118 -3.63 -8.05 1.16
N ARG A 119 -4.46 -8.87 1.84
CA ARG A 119 -5.82 -9.18 1.37
C ARG A 119 -6.72 -7.95 1.38
N MET A 120 -6.71 -7.14 2.44
CA MET A 120 -7.51 -5.90 2.49
C MET A 120 -7.17 -4.97 1.32
N VAL A 121 -5.88 -4.72 1.08
CA VAL A 121 -5.46 -3.82 0.00
C VAL A 121 -5.92 -4.38 -1.35
N ARG A 122 -5.68 -5.67 -1.61
CA ARG A 122 -5.94 -6.25 -2.94
C ARG A 122 -7.37 -6.66 -3.22
N THR A 123 -8.11 -7.05 -2.21
CA THR A 123 -9.48 -7.57 -2.35
C THR A 123 -10.50 -6.72 -1.62
N GLY A 124 -10.13 -5.52 -1.17
CA GLY A 124 -11.04 -4.60 -0.51
C GLY A 124 -12.32 -4.37 -1.33
N PRO A 125 -13.38 -3.82 -0.70
CA PRO A 125 -14.77 -3.90 -1.14
C PRO A 125 -15.08 -3.19 -2.48
N SER A 126 -14.06 -2.70 -3.18
CA SER A 126 -14.19 -1.91 -4.40
C SER A 126 -15.16 -2.56 -5.38
N ARG A 127 -16.21 -1.81 -5.71
CA ARG A 127 -17.22 -2.12 -6.73
C ARG A 127 -16.61 -2.26 -8.13
N HIS A 128 -15.33 -1.98 -8.28
CA HIS A 128 -14.59 -2.04 -9.53
C HIS A 128 -14.15 -3.48 -9.85
N ARG A 129 -14.57 -3.97 -11.03
CA ARG A 129 -14.34 -5.36 -11.49
C ARG A 129 -12.86 -5.76 -11.57
N TYR A 130 -11.94 -4.81 -11.73
CA TYR A 130 -10.58 -5.10 -12.21
C TYR A 130 -9.41 -4.75 -11.28
N HIS A 131 -9.65 -4.43 -10.02
CA HIS A 131 -8.56 -3.94 -9.20
C HIS A 131 -7.70 -5.05 -8.59
N GLU A 132 -6.58 -5.34 -9.26
CA GLU A 132 -5.33 -5.58 -8.57
C GLU A 132 -4.90 -4.24 -7.93
N ASN A 133 -5.43 -3.95 -6.74
CA ASN A 133 -5.06 -2.73 -6.02
C ASN A 133 -3.63 -2.87 -5.53
N HIS A 134 -2.75 -2.02 -6.06
CA HIS A 134 -1.39 -1.85 -5.57
C HIS A 134 -1.26 -0.62 -4.69
N GLU A 135 -2.10 0.38 -4.92
CA GLU A 135 -2.10 1.65 -4.22
C GLU A 135 -3.01 1.57 -2.99
N ALA A 136 -2.49 1.99 -1.85
CA ALA A 136 -3.25 2.21 -0.62
C ALA A 136 -2.91 3.58 -0.05
N PHE A 137 -3.88 4.15 0.66
CA PHE A 137 -3.73 5.37 1.42
C PHE A 137 -3.90 5.03 2.89
N LEU A 138 -2.81 5.10 3.64
CA LEU A 138 -2.80 4.78 5.07
C LEU A 138 -3.04 6.04 5.86
N VAL A 139 -4.06 6.01 6.72
CA VAL A 139 -4.40 7.13 7.60
C VAL A 139 -4.24 6.66 9.03
N PHE A 140 -3.26 7.22 9.72
CA PHE A 140 -2.99 6.98 11.12
C PHE A 140 -3.84 7.93 11.95
N THR A 141 -4.70 7.36 12.77
CA THR A 141 -5.47 8.11 13.76
C THR A 141 -4.90 7.87 15.16
N ASP A 142 -5.49 8.48 16.16
CA ASP A 142 -5.24 8.18 17.57
C ASP A 142 -5.74 6.79 17.99
N ARG A 143 -6.60 6.15 17.19
CA ARG A 143 -7.25 4.87 17.54
C ARG A 143 -6.83 3.70 16.66
N ARG A 144 -6.64 3.93 15.36
CA ARG A 144 -6.47 2.86 14.35
C ARG A 144 -5.72 3.39 13.13
N VAL A 145 -5.38 2.47 12.24
CA VAL A 145 -4.94 2.81 10.89
C VAL A 145 -6.05 2.48 9.92
N LEU A 146 -6.61 3.49 9.26
CA LEU A 146 -7.53 3.28 8.16
C LEU A 146 -6.73 2.98 6.90
N VAL A 147 -7.16 1.97 6.16
CA VAL A 147 -6.61 1.63 4.86
C VAL A 147 -7.65 2.01 3.83
N LEU A 148 -7.36 3.06 3.06
CA LEU A 148 -8.26 3.59 2.03
C LEU A 148 -7.69 3.34 0.65
N HIS A 149 -8.56 3.28 -0.36
CA HIS A 149 -8.14 3.28 -1.74
C HIS A 149 -7.76 4.71 -2.14
N ARG A 150 -6.56 4.91 -2.68
CA ARG A 150 -6.00 6.24 -2.95
C ARG A 150 -6.90 7.16 -3.78
N LYS A 151 -7.50 6.63 -4.86
CA LYS A 151 -8.29 7.45 -5.81
C LYS A 151 -9.75 7.65 -5.41
N SER A 152 -10.41 6.59 -4.94
CA SER A 152 -11.84 6.64 -4.59
C SER A 152 -12.11 7.04 -3.14
N GLY A 153 -11.10 6.97 -2.26
CA GLY A 153 -11.27 7.15 -0.82
C GLY A 153 -12.04 6.02 -0.15
N GLU A 154 -12.34 4.94 -0.87
CA GLU A 154 -13.12 3.83 -0.32
C GLU A 154 -12.33 3.08 0.75
N ARG A 155 -12.97 2.75 1.87
CA ARG A 155 -12.33 1.98 2.94
C ARG A 155 -12.06 0.54 2.51
N LEU A 156 -10.78 0.19 2.39
CA LEU A 156 -10.28 -1.15 2.12
C LEU A 156 -10.25 -2.02 3.38
N GLY A 157 -10.05 -1.39 4.54
CA GLY A 157 -10.09 -2.03 5.84
C GLY A 157 -9.54 -1.14 6.94
N GLU A 158 -9.28 -1.76 8.10
CA GLU A 158 -8.70 -1.09 9.26
C GLU A 158 -7.72 -2.04 9.97
N LEU A 159 -6.67 -1.45 10.53
CA LEU A 159 -5.73 -2.13 11.41
C LEU A 159 -5.76 -1.46 12.78
N ALA A 160 -5.65 -2.25 13.84
CA ALA A 160 -5.42 -1.70 15.16
C ALA A 160 -3.98 -1.22 15.27
N LEU A 161 -3.74 -0.06 15.90
CA LEU A 161 -2.38 0.51 16.03
C LEU A 161 -1.41 -0.46 16.69
N HIS A 162 -1.87 -1.20 17.71
CA HIS A 162 -1.06 -2.19 18.43
C HIS A 162 -0.63 -3.38 17.56
N GLN A 163 -1.20 -3.58 16.37
CA GLN A 163 -0.77 -4.65 15.46
C GLN A 163 0.51 -4.28 14.72
N LEU A 164 0.84 -2.99 14.62
CA LEU A 164 2.02 -2.48 13.93
C LEU A 164 3.19 -2.31 14.91
N VAL A 165 4.38 -2.68 14.45
CA VAL A 165 5.63 -2.55 15.19
C VAL A 165 6.52 -1.54 14.48
N VAL A 166 7.14 -0.65 15.24
CA VAL A 166 8.23 0.20 14.73
C VAL A 166 9.40 -0.72 14.39
N GLY A 167 9.54 -1.05 13.11
CA GLY A 167 10.72 -1.75 12.62
C GLY A 167 11.91 -0.80 12.54
N GLU A 168 13.09 -1.24 12.99
CA GLU A 168 14.30 -0.49 12.73
C GLU A 168 14.64 -0.51 11.23
N PRO A 169 15.13 0.63 10.70
CA PRO A 169 15.76 0.72 9.39
C PRO A 169 16.77 -0.43 9.20
N LYS A 170 16.47 -1.44 8.38
CA LYS A 170 17.51 -2.41 8.03
C LYS A 170 18.49 -1.73 7.09
N GLU A 171 19.79 -1.85 7.34
CA GLU A 171 20.93 -1.27 6.59
C GLU A 171 20.89 -1.42 5.05
N ARG A 172 19.96 -2.23 4.50
CA ARG A 172 19.76 -2.47 3.07
C ARG A 172 19.06 -1.33 2.32
N GLU A 173 18.70 -0.25 3.02
CA GLU A 173 17.98 0.92 2.50
C GLU A 173 18.66 1.65 1.34
N TRP A 174 19.97 1.52 1.19
CA TRP A 174 20.69 2.21 0.11
C TRP A 174 20.32 1.71 -1.29
N ARG A 175 19.84 0.46 -1.42
CA ARG A 175 19.48 -0.14 -2.72
C ARG A 175 18.03 0.07 -3.13
N GLN A 176 17.15 0.44 -2.19
CA GLN A 176 15.72 0.62 -2.41
C GLN A 176 15.23 1.81 -1.58
N PRO A 177 15.55 3.05 -1.99
CA PRO A 177 15.29 4.25 -1.18
C PRO A 177 13.80 4.50 -0.91
N GLU A 178 12.93 3.99 -1.79
CA GLU A 178 11.47 4.10 -1.70
C GLU A 178 10.85 3.00 -0.82
N ARG A 179 11.60 1.97 -0.45
CA ARG A 179 11.02 0.85 0.29
C ARG A 179 10.86 1.16 1.77
N VAL A 180 9.69 0.81 2.31
CA VAL A 180 9.37 0.84 3.73
C VAL A 180 8.76 -0.48 4.17
N ASP A 181 9.31 -1.09 5.21
CA ASP A 181 8.81 -2.36 5.73
C ASP A 181 7.81 -2.10 6.88
N LEU A 182 6.53 -2.49 6.68
CA LEU A 182 5.55 -2.61 7.76
C LEU A 182 5.78 -3.93 8.50
N SER A 183 6.16 -3.81 9.76
CA SER A 183 6.31 -4.96 10.67
C SER A 183 5.08 -5.10 11.54
N PHE A 184 4.70 -6.34 11.80
CA PHE A 184 3.52 -6.68 12.58
C PHE A 184 3.89 -7.45 13.85
N THR A 185 3.01 -7.38 14.86
CA THR A 185 3.24 -8.00 16.17
C THR A 185 3.35 -9.53 16.15
N ASP A 186 2.74 -10.18 15.17
CA ASP A 186 2.88 -11.62 14.94
C ASP A 186 4.21 -12.01 14.26
N GLY A 187 5.14 -11.06 14.11
CA GLY A 187 6.44 -11.25 13.47
C GLY A 187 6.37 -11.33 11.94
N SER A 188 5.20 -11.10 11.35
CA SER A 188 5.00 -10.96 9.92
C SER A 188 5.46 -9.59 9.42
N LEU A 189 5.74 -9.50 8.12
CA LEU A 189 6.30 -8.30 7.49
C LEU A 189 5.77 -8.13 6.09
N LEU A 190 5.56 -6.87 5.69
CA LEU A 190 5.16 -6.47 4.36
C LEU A 190 5.97 -5.25 3.89
N ALA A 191 6.61 -5.36 2.73
CA ALA A 191 7.30 -4.25 2.09
C ALA A 191 6.32 -3.38 1.30
N LEU A 192 6.40 -2.07 1.50
CA LEU A 192 5.67 -1.06 0.73
C LEU A 192 6.67 -0.19 -0.01
N ASP A 193 6.25 0.34 -1.15
CA ASP A 193 6.92 1.44 -1.83
C ASP A 193 6.25 2.75 -1.40
N ALA A 194 7.03 3.70 -0.91
CA ALA A 194 6.59 5.01 -0.47
C ALA A 194 7.63 6.07 -0.84
N GLY A 195 7.18 7.29 -1.12
CA GLY A 195 8.10 8.39 -1.39
C GLY A 195 9.05 8.64 -0.22
N ILE A 196 10.24 9.21 -0.51
CA ILE A 196 11.27 9.50 0.51
C ILE A 196 10.71 10.26 1.72
N SER A 197 9.84 11.25 1.48
CA SER A 197 9.19 12.04 2.53
C SER A 197 8.22 11.22 3.39
N GLU A 198 7.54 10.23 2.81
CA GLU A 198 6.55 9.40 3.50
C GLU A 198 7.21 8.38 4.43
N ARG A 199 8.43 7.94 4.10
CA ARG A 199 9.18 7.01 4.95
C ARG A 199 9.54 7.61 6.31
N LYS A 200 10.00 8.86 6.33
CA LYS A 200 10.26 9.59 7.58
C LYS A 200 8.97 9.75 8.37
N LYS A 201 7.90 10.16 7.69
CA LYS A 201 6.57 10.34 8.28
C LYS A 201 6.04 9.05 8.92
N LEU A 202 6.19 7.89 8.27
CA LEU A 202 5.76 6.61 8.83
C LEU A 202 6.47 6.28 10.12
N ARG A 203 7.78 6.51 10.17
CA ARG A 203 8.56 6.30 11.40
C ARG A 203 8.05 7.19 12.53
N ASP A 204 7.85 8.48 12.25
CA ASP A 204 7.39 9.44 13.25
C ASP A 204 5.97 9.08 13.74
N LEU A 205 5.09 8.63 12.85
CA LEU A 205 3.74 8.16 13.18
C LEU A 205 3.75 6.92 14.07
N LEU A 206 4.49 5.88 13.68
CA LEU A 206 4.59 4.63 14.43
C LEU A 206 5.30 4.81 15.78
N ALA A 207 6.29 5.72 15.86
CA ALA A 207 7.00 6.03 17.09
C ALA A 207 6.19 6.91 18.06
N GLY A 208 4.96 7.31 17.72
CA GLY A 208 4.17 8.21 18.57
C GLY A 208 4.64 9.66 18.54
N ARG A 209 5.50 10.05 17.59
CA ARG A 209 6.18 11.36 17.52
C ARG A 209 5.56 12.36 16.55
N ALA A 210 4.54 11.93 15.81
CA ALA A 210 3.73 12.76 14.91
C ALA A 210 2.39 13.15 15.54
#